data_AF-A0A660MZP4-F1
#
_entry.id   AF-A0A660MZP4-F1
#
_cell.length_a   1.000
_cell.length_b   1.000
_cell.length_c   1.000
_cell.angle_alpha   90.00
_cell.angle_beta   90.00
_cell.angle_gamma   90.00
#
_symmetry.space_group_name_H-M   'P 1'
#
loop_
_entity.id
_entity.type
_entity.pdbx_description
1 polymer ?
#
loop_
_entity_poly.entity_id
_entity_poly.type
_entity_poly.pdbx_seq_one_letter_code
_entity_poly.pdbx_strand_id
1 'polypeptide(L)'
;MDLITRQIDLMRLEKRISWEMYQRLLALRDALENAGDDVGEIDRLIDRYFAELETWFMRQHEAVADDERDWLFWLLIGLGVAAQRLPQDALHDLVVGGAALSAWWAGWRADFKRKAKQMLLSHLLHDEPTDWQRVFQSAWLRLKALSATWISTLLSEAVYQLGRLNPAVKGFRHISVLDGKTSSVCAMRHGLLWGRDLQPIGHNFVFKRPALHPHCRSRLAWWFGEPWHDVTGEEWVKSRTLDELQEQFGAGVGQMLHDGTIELHQAVKSGGLQAMTLRELQAKYAKK
;
A
#
# COMPACT_ATOMS: atom_id res chain seq x y z
N MET A 1 15.38 3.69 -18.95
CA MET A 1 14.71 2.82 -17.97
C MET A 1 13.31 3.38 -17.77
N ASP A 2 12.28 2.59 -18.04
CA ASP A 2 10.89 3.05 -17.89
C ASP A 2 10.42 3.00 -16.44
N LEU A 3 9.29 3.67 -16.21
CA LEU A 3 8.61 3.80 -14.94
C LEU A 3 8.21 2.44 -14.32
N ILE A 4 7.84 1.45 -15.13
CA ILE A 4 7.41 0.13 -14.63
C ILE A 4 8.62 -0.64 -14.10
N THR A 5 9.74 -0.61 -14.81
CA THR A 5 10.99 -1.24 -14.38
C THR A 5 11.44 -0.68 -13.03
N ARG A 6 11.42 0.65 -12.87
CA ARG A 6 11.74 1.30 -11.59
C ARG A 6 10.80 0.85 -10.45
N GLN A 7 9.50 0.72 -10.72
CA GLN A 7 8.55 0.21 -9.73
C GLN A 7 8.90 -1.21 -9.28
N ILE A 8 9.27 -2.10 -10.20
CA ILE A 8 9.69 -3.47 -9.88
C ILE A 8 10.93 -3.46 -8.97
N ASP A 9 11.90 -2.59 -9.24
CA ASP A 9 13.11 -2.50 -8.43
C ASP A 9 12.82 -1.94 -7.03
N LEU A 10 11.94 -0.93 -6.90
CA LEU A 10 11.48 -0.45 -5.60
C LEU A 10 10.70 -1.53 -4.82
N MET A 11 9.91 -2.38 -5.51
CA MET A 11 9.25 -3.52 -4.88
C MET A 11 10.24 -4.58 -4.41
N ARG A 12 11.35 -4.80 -5.13
CA ARG A 12 12.43 -5.69 -4.69
C ARG A 12 13.15 -5.13 -3.46
N LEU A 13 13.40 -3.81 -3.46
CA LEU A 13 13.98 -3.11 -2.32
C LEU A 13 13.08 -3.20 -1.09
N GLU A 14 11.77 -2.95 -1.24
CA GLU A 14 10.79 -3.07 -0.17
C GLU A 14 10.82 -4.47 0.46
N LYS A 15 10.84 -5.53 -0.37
CA LYS A 15 10.95 -6.90 0.14
C LYS A 15 12.22 -7.12 0.95
N ARG A 16 13.37 -6.58 0.50
CA ARG A 16 14.63 -6.66 1.25
C ARG A 16 14.53 -5.96 2.59
N ILE A 17 14.05 -4.71 2.62
CA ILE A 17 13.87 -3.92 3.85
C ILE A 17 12.91 -4.62 4.80
N SER A 18 11.75 -5.09 4.31
CA SER A 18 10.75 -5.82 5.09
C SER A 18 11.34 -7.10 5.70
N TRP A 19 12.17 -7.83 4.94
CA TRP A 19 12.87 -9.01 5.42
C TRP A 19 13.90 -8.69 6.51
N GLU A 20 14.70 -7.63 6.35
CA GLU A 20 15.66 -7.22 7.38
C GLU A 20 14.96 -6.78 8.67
N MET A 21 13.84 -6.05 8.56
CA MET A 21 13.01 -5.70 9.72
C MET A 21 12.42 -6.96 10.39
N TYR A 22 12.00 -7.95 9.60
CA TYR A 22 11.53 -9.24 10.12
C TYR A 22 12.61 -9.99 10.90
N GLN A 23 13.83 -10.07 10.36
CA GLN A 23 14.97 -10.71 11.06
C GLN A 23 15.27 -10.01 12.39
N ARG A 24 15.21 -8.68 12.41
CA ARG A 24 15.33 -7.91 13.65
C ARG A 24 14.21 -8.23 14.63
N LEU A 25 12.95 -8.35 14.16
CA LEU A 25 11.82 -8.69 15.03
C LEU A 25 11.99 -10.09 15.63
N LEU A 26 12.55 -11.05 14.87
CA LEU A 26 12.84 -12.39 15.38
C LEU A 26 13.87 -12.34 16.51
N ALA A 27 14.95 -11.56 16.32
CA ALA A 27 15.94 -11.37 17.37
C ALA A 27 15.34 -10.73 18.64
N LEU A 28 14.38 -9.79 18.49
CA LEU A 28 13.65 -9.26 19.63
C LEU A 28 12.83 -10.35 20.33
N ARG A 29 12.08 -11.18 19.58
CA ARG A 29 11.29 -12.27 20.16
C ARG A 29 12.17 -13.19 21.00
N ASP A 30 13.29 -13.63 20.45
CA ASP A 30 14.22 -14.53 21.14
C ASP A 30 14.81 -13.86 22.40
N ALA A 31 15.10 -12.55 22.35
CA ALA A 31 15.55 -11.79 23.52
C ALA A 31 14.46 -11.68 24.60
N LEU A 32 13.20 -11.52 24.20
CA LEU A 32 12.05 -11.44 25.13
C LEU A 32 11.73 -12.79 25.77
N GLU A 33 11.86 -13.89 25.03
CA GLU A 33 11.73 -15.25 25.57
C GLU A 33 12.79 -15.54 26.64
N ASN A 34 14.03 -15.03 26.43
CA ASN A 34 15.12 -15.20 27.40
C ASN A 34 15.03 -14.28 28.62
N ALA A 35 14.24 -13.20 28.56
CA ALA A 35 14.07 -12.25 29.67
C ALA A 35 13.14 -12.79 30.79
N GLY A 36 12.48 -13.94 30.57
CA GLY A 36 11.55 -14.52 31.55
C GLY A 36 10.41 -13.56 31.90
N ASP A 37 10.16 -13.38 33.19
CA ASP A 37 9.05 -12.55 33.71
C ASP A 37 9.48 -11.15 34.20
N ASP A 38 10.73 -10.72 33.94
CA ASP A 38 11.17 -9.37 34.30
C ASP A 38 10.51 -8.33 33.37
N VAL A 39 9.34 -7.86 33.77
CA VAL A 39 8.56 -6.83 33.06
C VAL A 39 9.38 -5.56 32.82
N GLY A 40 10.29 -5.20 33.73
CA GLY A 40 11.14 -4.03 33.61
C GLY A 40 12.26 -4.21 32.58
N GLU A 41 12.85 -5.41 32.49
CA GLU A 41 13.77 -5.77 31.40
C GLU A 41 13.06 -5.83 30.05
N ILE A 42 11.90 -6.47 29.98
CA ILE A 42 11.07 -6.57 28.76
C ILE A 42 10.71 -5.19 28.22
N ASP A 43 10.23 -4.26 29.06
CA ASP A 43 9.85 -2.92 28.60
C ASP A 43 11.06 -2.15 28.06
N ARG A 44 12.23 -2.30 28.69
CA ARG A 44 13.51 -1.72 28.23
C ARG A 44 13.99 -2.33 26.91
N LEU A 45 13.88 -3.65 26.74
CA LEU A 45 14.23 -4.34 25.51
C LEU A 45 13.35 -3.87 24.34
N ILE A 46 12.03 -3.76 24.58
CA ILE A 46 11.09 -3.26 23.57
C ILE A 46 11.43 -1.82 23.17
N ASP A 47 11.66 -0.92 24.13
CA ASP A 47 11.97 0.48 23.80
C ASP A 47 13.27 0.63 23.02
N ARG A 48 14.34 -0.04 23.47
CA ARG A 48 15.63 -0.01 22.79
C ARG A 48 15.48 -0.51 21.36
N TYR A 49 14.81 -1.65 21.19
CA TYR A 49 14.59 -2.25 19.90
C TYR A 49 13.85 -1.33 18.93
N PHE A 50 12.70 -0.78 19.36
CA PHE A 50 11.89 0.07 18.48
C PHE A 50 12.63 1.36 18.12
N ALA A 51 13.42 1.94 19.04
CA ALA A 51 14.24 3.12 18.75
C ALA A 51 15.34 2.82 17.71
N GLU A 52 16.05 1.70 17.84
CA GLU A 52 17.08 1.27 16.88
C GLU A 52 16.48 0.96 15.51
N LEU A 53 15.34 0.25 15.48
CA LEU A 53 14.65 -0.11 14.25
C LEU A 53 14.09 1.11 13.53
N GLU A 54 13.45 2.04 14.25
CA GLU A 54 12.96 3.31 13.72
C GLU A 54 14.10 4.11 13.11
N THR A 55 15.20 4.31 13.84
CA THR A 55 16.38 5.04 13.36
C THR A 55 16.98 4.39 12.10
N TRP A 56 17.04 3.06 12.06
CA TRP A 56 17.52 2.34 10.88
C TRP A 56 16.58 2.52 9.68
N PHE A 57 15.27 2.37 9.89
CA PHE A 57 14.27 2.50 8.84
C PHE A 57 14.19 3.91 8.28
N MET A 58 14.20 4.94 9.14
CA MET A 58 14.14 6.34 8.71
C MET A 58 15.33 6.69 7.81
N ARG A 59 16.53 6.18 8.10
CA ARG A 59 17.69 6.32 7.20
C ARG A 59 17.47 5.65 5.84
N GLN A 60 16.84 4.47 5.81
CA GLN A 60 16.47 3.85 4.53
C GLN A 60 15.44 4.70 3.79
N HIS A 61 14.48 5.26 4.52
CA HIS A 61 13.45 6.10 3.94
C HIS A 61 14.01 7.36 3.30
N GLU A 62 14.86 8.10 4.02
CA GLU A 62 15.53 9.31 3.52
C GLU A 62 16.35 9.00 2.26
N ALA A 63 17.14 7.92 2.29
CA ALA A 63 17.95 7.50 1.14
C ALA A 63 17.10 7.17 -0.11
N VAL A 64 15.99 6.44 0.06
CA VAL A 64 15.07 6.12 -1.05
C VAL A 64 14.33 7.36 -1.52
N ALA A 65 13.95 8.26 -0.61
CA ALA A 65 13.28 9.51 -0.93
C ALA A 65 14.16 10.42 -1.79
N ASP A 66 15.44 10.56 -1.42
CA ASP A 66 16.41 11.35 -2.18
C ASP A 66 16.73 10.71 -3.54
N ASP A 67 16.94 9.39 -3.59
CA ASP A 67 17.18 8.68 -4.85
C ASP A 67 15.98 8.78 -5.80
N GLU A 68 14.76 8.62 -5.29
CA GLU A 68 13.55 8.72 -6.11
C GLU A 68 13.30 10.13 -6.62
N ARG A 69 13.54 11.15 -5.78
CA ARG A 69 13.52 12.57 -6.18
C ARG A 69 14.44 12.80 -7.39
N ASP A 70 15.69 12.36 -7.27
CA ASP A 70 16.71 12.64 -8.28
C ASP A 70 16.49 11.81 -9.54
N TRP A 71 16.09 10.54 -9.40
CA TRP A 71 15.74 9.69 -10.52
C TRP A 71 14.57 10.25 -11.33
N LEU A 72 13.49 10.69 -10.67
CA LEU A 72 12.33 11.29 -11.35
C LEU A 72 12.68 12.62 -12.04
N PHE A 73 13.54 13.44 -11.42
CA PHE A 73 14.05 14.65 -12.04
C PHE A 73 14.79 14.33 -13.35
N TRP A 74 15.73 13.38 -13.31
CA TRP A 74 16.48 12.98 -14.50
C TRP A 74 15.60 12.29 -15.55
N LEU A 75 14.56 11.57 -15.13
CA LEU A 75 13.58 11.03 -16.06
C LEU A 75 12.86 12.14 -16.83
N LEU A 76 12.40 13.22 -16.17
CA LEU A 76 11.78 14.35 -16.86
C LEU A 76 12.73 15.00 -17.86
N ILE A 77 13.98 15.25 -17.45
CA ILE A 77 15.01 15.80 -18.33
C ILE A 77 15.24 14.88 -19.53
N GLY A 78 15.33 13.56 -19.30
CA GLY A 78 15.51 12.56 -20.35
C GLY A 78 14.34 12.46 -21.33
N LEU A 79 13.14 12.85 -20.89
CA LEU A 79 11.95 12.99 -21.74
C LEU A 79 11.90 14.34 -22.49
N GLY A 80 12.96 15.16 -22.41
CA GLY A 80 13.02 16.47 -23.05
C GLY A 80 12.23 17.57 -22.33
N VAL A 81 11.79 17.32 -21.08
CA VAL A 81 11.06 18.30 -20.28
C VAL A 81 12.04 19.15 -19.50
N ALA A 82 12.00 20.48 -19.70
CA ALA A 82 12.67 21.40 -18.80
C ALA A 82 12.04 21.30 -17.40
N ALA A 83 12.76 20.70 -16.46
CA ALA A 83 12.24 20.34 -15.15
C ALA A 83 12.92 21.10 -14.02
N GLN A 84 12.14 21.47 -13.00
CA GLN A 84 12.58 21.88 -11.69
C GLN A 84 12.68 20.65 -10.78
N ARG A 85 13.69 20.66 -9.91
CA ARG A 85 13.90 19.62 -8.91
C ARG A 85 13.08 19.94 -7.65
N LEU A 86 12.58 18.90 -6.97
CA LEU A 86 12.02 19.10 -5.64
C LEU A 86 13.12 19.56 -4.66
N PRO A 87 12.76 20.31 -3.61
CA PRO A 87 13.69 20.62 -2.53
C PRO A 87 14.30 19.36 -1.92
N GLN A 88 15.48 19.53 -1.33
CA GLN A 88 16.03 18.53 -0.43
C GLN A 88 15.04 18.27 0.71
N ASP A 89 14.92 17.01 1.12
CA ASP A 89 14.05 16.56 2.22
C ASP A 89 12.52 16.65 1.99
N ALA A 90 12.08 17.08 0.80
CA ALA A 90 10.65 17.27 0.46
C ALA A 90 9.77 16.02 0.62
N LEU A 91 10.38 14.84 0.77
CA LEU A 91 9.72 13.55 0.88
C LEU A 91 10.00 12.83 2.21
N HIS A 92 10.73 13.45 3.14
CA HIS A 92 11.09 12.84 4.44
C HIS A 92 9.90 12.80 5.42
N ASP A 93 9.03 13.81 5.38
CA ASP A 93 7.81 13.87 6.20
C ASP A 93 6.62 13.16 5.53
N LEU A 94 6.84 11.92 5.07
CA LEU A 94 5.83 11.18 4.33
C LEU A 94 4.66 10.77 5.22
N VAL A 95 3.44 10.98 4.71
CA VAL A 95 2.19 10.50 5.33
C VAL A 95 1.74 9.20 4.65
N VAL A 96 1.75 8.10 5.39
CA VAL A 96 1.36 6.76 4.92
C VAL A 96 0.06 6.34 5.59
N GLY A 97 -0.97 6.05 4.80
CA GLY A 97 -2.27 5.61 5.34
C GLY A 97 -2.96 6.64 6.26
N GLY A 98 -2.62 7.92 6.14
CA GLY A 98 -3.17 9.01 6.95
C GLY A 98 -2.36 9.36 8.21
N ALA A 99 -1.22 8.70 8.45
CA ALA A 99 -0.32 9.02 9.56
C ALA A 99 1.10 9.31 9.05
N ALA A 100 1.79 10.25 9.68
CA ALA A 100 3.23 10.44 9.47
C ALA A 100 4.00 9.18 9.88
N LEU A 101 5.16 8.92 9.27
CA LEU A 101 5.99 7.76 9.60
C LEU A 101 6.36 7.69 11.10
N SER A 102 6.69 8.81 11.72
CA SER A 102 6.96 8.89 13.17
C SER A 102 5.75 8.48 14.03
N ALA A 103 4.55 8.92 13.64
CA ALA A 103 3.31 8.52 14.30
C ALA A 103 3.00 7.03 14.10
N TRP A 104 3.34 6.47 12.93
CA TRP A 104 3.27 5.03 12.69
C TRP A 104 4.19 4.28 13.66
N TRP A 105 5.46 4.67 13.79
CA TRP A 105 6.42 4.06 14.72
C TRP A 105 5.96 4.09 16.17
N ALA A 106 5.54 5.27 16.65
CA ALA A 106 5.00 5.44 17.99
C ALA A 106 3.79 4.52 18.24
N GLY A 107 2.86 4.47 17.27
CA GLY A 107 1.67 3.62 17.35
C GLY A 107 1.97 2.12 17.27
N TRP A 108 3.00 1.72 16.51
CA TRP A 108 3.43 0.32 16.43
C TRP A 108 4.08 -0.13 17.74
N ARG A 109 5.00 0.67 18.30
CA ARG A 109 5.62 0.41 19.61
C ARG A 109 4.56 0.31 20.71
N ALA A 110 3.62 1.25 20.76
CA ALA A 110 2.56 1.26 21.77
C ALA A 110 1.65 0.02 21.68
N ASP A 111 1.28 -0.39 20.46
CA ASP A 111 0.49 -1.62 20.24
C ASP A 111 1.27 -2.88 20.66
N PHE A 112 2.56 -2.95 20.32
CA PHE A 112 3.42 -4.07 20.74
C PHE A 112 3.51 -4.14 22.28
N LYS A 113 3.84 -3.03 22.93
CA LYS A 113 3.89 -2.94 24.40
C LYS A 113 2.58 -3.34 25.06
N ARG A 114 1.45 -2.86 24.53
CA ARG A 114 0.13 -3.22 25.06
C ARG A 114 -0.12 -4.73 24.97
N LYS A 115 0.16 -5.35 23.82
CA LYS A 115 -0.02 -6.80 23.62
C LYS A 115 0.91 -7.62 24.51
N ALA A 116 2.18 -7.23 24.61
CA ALA A 116 3.14 -7.83 25.51
C ALA A 116 2.67 -7.77 26.98
N LYS A 117 2.23 -6.58 27.44
CA LYS A 117 1.71 -6.40 28.81
C LYS A 117 0.45 -7.22 29.07
N GLN A 118 -0.48 -7.28 28.12
CA GLN A 118 -1.69 -8.10 28.25
C GLN A 118 -1.36 -9.59 28.37
N MET A 119 -0.42 -10.07 27.55
CA MET A 119 0.06 -11.46 27.61
C MET A 119 0.73 -11.77 28.95
N LEU A 120 1.67 -10.92 29.39
CA LEU A 120 2.38 -11.11 30.66
C LEU A 120 1.41 -11.05 31.85
N LEU A 121 0.41 -10.17 31.81
CA LEU A 121 -0.62 -10.11 32.85
C LEU A 121 -1.44 -11.40 32.90
N SER A 122 -1.83 -11.96 31.74
CA SER A 122 -2.54 -13.26 31.67
C SER A 122 -1.69 -14.37 32.27
N HIS A 123 -0.40 -14.42 31.91
CA HIS A 123 0.56 -15.38 32.46
C HIS A 123 0.64 -15.29 34.00
N LEU A 124 0.86 -14.08 34.53
CA LEU A 124 1.00 -13.86 35.97
C LEU A 124 -0.29 -14.12 36.78
N LEU A 125 -1.47 -13.91 36.19
CA LEU A 125 -2.76 -14.08 36.87
C LEU A 125 -3.34 -15.49 36.76
N HIS A 126 -3.07 -16.19 35.66
CA HIS A 126 -3.73 -17.45 35.31
C HIS A 126 -2.77 -18.63 35.16
N ASP A 127 -1.46 -18.44 35.37
CA ASP A 127 -0.42 -19.46 35.18
C ASP A 127 -0.44 -20.06 33.75
N GLU A 128 -0.86 -19.25 32.78
CA GLU A 128 -0.89 -19.60 31.36
C GLU A 128 0.49 -19.38 30.73
N PRO A 129 0.98 -20.25 29.83
CA PRO A 129 2.30 -20.05 29.20
C PRO A 129 2.37 -18.75 28.39
N THR A 130 3.50 -18.06 28.43
CA THR A 130 3.74 -16.89 27.58
C THR A 130 3.74 -17.27 26.09
N ASP A 131 2.99 -16.54 25.27
CA ASP A 131 2.89 -16.75 23.82
C ASP A 131 3.48 -15.55 23.04
N TRP A 132 4.80 -15.40 23.14
CA TRP A 132 5.55 -14.38 22.40
C TRP A 132 5.38 -14.52 20.89
N GLN A 133 5.16 -15.74 20.41
CA GLN A 133 4.91 -16.02 19.01
C GLN A 133 3.65 -15.32 18.50
N ARG A 134 2.56 -15.28 19.26
CA ARG A 134 1.34 -14.54 18.90
C ARG A 134 1.55 -13.03 18.87
N VAL A 135 2.28 -12.47 19.86
CA VAL A 135 2.62 -11.04 19.89
C VAL A 135 3.44 -10.68 18.66
N PHE A 136 4.45 -11.51 18.36
CA PHE A 136 5.32 -11.38 17.19
C PHE A 136 4.55 -11.48 15.86
N GLN A 137 3.69 -12.48 15.68
CA GLN A 137 2.90 -12.64 14.44
C GLN A 137 2.05 -11.41 14.16
N SER A 138 1.44 -10.83 15.21
CA SER A 138 0.66 -9.61 15.05
C SER A 138 1.53 -8.41 14.63
N ALA A 139 2.73 -8.29 15.21
CA ALA A 139 3.69 -7.26 14.83
C ALA A 139 4.19 -7.44 13.39
N TRP A 140 4.46 -8.68 12.97
CA TRP A 140 4.89 -9.02 11.61
C TRP A 140 3.83 -8.69 10.56
N LEU A 141 2.58 -9.09 10.78
CA LEU A 141 1.48 -8.79 9.85
C LEU A 141 1.30 -7.29 9.66
N ARG A 142 1.46 -6.53 10.74
CA ARG A 142 1.43 -5.07 10.71
C ARG A 142 2.60 -4.49 9.90
N LEU A 143 3.82 -4.95 10.16
CA LEU A 143 5.01 -4.57 9.39
C LEU A 143 4.80 -4.80 7.89
N LYS A 144 4.39 -6.00 7.50
CA LYS A 144 4.19 -6.38 6.08
C LYS A 144 3.18 -5.48 5.37
N ALA A 145 2.07 -5.12 6.04
CA ALA A 145 1.08 -4.23 5.46
C ALA A 145 1.65 -2.81 5.26
N LEU A 146 2.47 -2.34 6.19
CA LEU A 146 2.97 -0.97 6.20
C LEU A 146 4.18 -0.79 5.29
N SER A 147 5.13 -1.73 5.22
CA SER A 147 6.25 -1.67 4.28
C SER A 147 5.76 -1.62 2.84
N ALA A 148 4.77 -2.46 2.50
CA ALA A 148 4.16 -2.49 1.18
C ALA A 148 3.40 -1.19 0.85
N THR A 149 2.78 -0.55 1.85
CA THR A 149 2.05 0.72 1.65
C THR A 149 3.02 1.90 1.54
N TRP A 150 4.09 1.90 2.33
CA TRP A 150 5.09 2.96 2.42
C TRP A 150 5.77 3.23 1.07
N ILE A 151 6.35 2.21 0.43
CA ILE A 151 7.13 2.41 -0.81
C ILE A 151 6.26 2.94 -1.96
N SER A 152 5.02 2.44 -2.08
CA SER A 152 4.07 2.87 -3.09
C SER A 152 3.55 4.28 -2.83
N THR A 153 3.41 4.66 -1.56
CA THR A 153 3.04 6.03 -1.17
C THR A 153 4.16 7.00 -1.47
N LEU A 154 5.41 6.65 -1.13
CA LEU A 154 6.59 7.47 -1.43
C LEU A 154 6.70 7.77 -2.93
N LEU A 155 6.64 6.72 -3.76
CA LEU A 155 6.71 6.85 -5.21
C LEU A 155 5.61 7.77 -5.76
N SER A 156 4.37 7.56 -5.31
CA SER A 156 3.24 8.35 -5.79
C SER A 156 3.29 9.79 -5.33
N GLU A 157 3.79 10.04 -4.11
CA GLU A 157 4.01 11.38 -3.59
C GLU A 157 5.10 12.11 -4.37
N ALA A 158 6.22 11.43 -4.66
CA ALA A 158 7.31 11.98 -5.45
C ALA A 158 6.84 12.38 -6.87
N VAL A 159 6.13 11.49 -7.56
CA VAL A 159 5.55 11.76 -8.89
C VAL A 159 4.55 12.91 -8.80
N TYR A 160 3.68 12.93 -7.79
CA TYR A 160 2.69 13.97 -7.60
C TYR A 160 3.34 15.34 -7.38
N GLN A 161 4.23 15.47 -6.40
CA GLN A 161 4.94 16.70 -6.06
C GLN A 161 5.72 17.23 -7.26
N LEU A 162 6.50 16.37 -7.93
CA LEU A 162 7.30 16.80 -9.09
C LEU A 162 6.41 17.20 -10.28
N GLY A 163 5.29 16.52 -10.50
CA GLY A 163 4.33 16.89 -11.53
C GLY A 163 3.63 18.23 -11.24
N ARG A 164 3.33 18.50 -9.97
CA ARG A 164 2.79 19.79 -9.52
C ARG A 164 3.80 20.91 -9.68
N LEU A 165 5.08 20.65 -9.44
CA LEU A 165 6.14 21.65 -9.61
C LEU A 165 6.38 22.02 -11.08
N ASN A 166 6.21 21.05 -12.00
CA ASN A 166 6.59 21.21 -13.40
C ASN A 166 5.40 21.50 -14.33
N PRO A 167 5.30 22.70 -14.97
CA PRO A 167 4.15 23.10 -15.79
C PRO A 167 3.92 22.29 -17.08
N ALA A 168 4.96 21.58 -17.54
CA ALA A 168 4.86 20.67 -18.68
C ALA A 168 3.90 19.50 -18.39
N VAL A 169 3.79 19.08 -17.12
CA VAL A 169 2.85 18.02 -16.70
C VAL A 169 1.42 18.58 -16.69
N LYS A 170 0.59 18.06 -17.59
CA LYS A 170 -0.82 18.47 -17.80
C LYS A 170 -1.79 17.76 -16.85
N GLY A 171 -1.35 16.68 -16.23
CA GLY A 171 -2.13 15.97 -15.24
C GLY A 171 -1.47 14.67 -14.81
N PHE A 172 -2.27 13.77 -14.29
CA PHE A 172 -1.82 12.51 -13.73
C PHE A 172 -2.64 11.35 -14.27
N ARG A 173 -1.96 10.24 -14.55
CA ARG A 173 -2.56 8.98 -14.95
C ARG A 173 -2.33 7.93 -13.87
N HIS A 174 -3.33 7.10 -13.60
CA HIS A 174 -3.12 5.88 -12.85
C HIS A 174 -2.66 4.76 -13.79
N ILE A 175 -1.50 4.18 -13.51
CA ILE A 175 -1.01 3.00 -14.22
C ILE A 175 -0.88 1.89 -13.18
N SER A 176 -1.37 0.70 -13.49
CA SER A 176 -1.29 -0.47 -12.61
C SER A 176 -0.51 -1.58 -13.31
N VAL A 177 0.31 -2.33 -12.57
CA VAL A 177 0.79 -3.63 -13.05
C VAL A 177 -0.42 -4.56 -13.12
N LEU A 178 -0.80 -5.00 -14.32
CA LEU A 178 -1.97 -5.84 -14.56
C LEU A 178 -1.60 -7.33 -14.56
N ASP A 179 -1.36 -7.86 -13.37
CA ASP A 179 -1.10 -9.29 -13.12
C ASP A 179 -2.26 -9.96 -12.34
N GLY A 180 -2.19 -11.28 -12.12
CA GLY A 180 -3.19 -12.03 -11.33
C GLY A 180 -3.33 -11.60 -9.86
N LYS A 181 -2.50 -10.66 -9.39
CA LYS A 181 -2.57 -10.08 -8.03
C LYS A 181 -3.10 -8.64 -8.05
N THR A 182 -3.56 -8.14 -9.19
CA THR A 182 -4.16 -6.81 -9.31
C THR A 182 -5.52 -6.81 -8.63
N SER A 183 -5.77 -5.86 -7.73
CA SER A 183 -7.10 -5.73 -7.14
C SER A 183 -8.09 -5.09 -8.14
N SER A 184 -9.40 -5.26 -7.90
CA SER A 184 -10.44 -4.54 -8.64
C SER A 184 -10.23 -3.02 -8.61
N VAL A 185 -9.81 -2.49 -7.45
CA VAL A 185 -9.52 -1.07 -7.26
C VAL A 185 -8.39 -0.59 -8.18
N CYS A 186 -7.33 -1.40 -8.33
CA CYS A 186 -6.20 -1.09 -9.19
C CYS A 186 -6.53 -1.24 -10.68
N ALA A 187 -7.24 -2.31 -11.05
CA ALA A 187 -7.65 -2.56 -12.43
C ALA A 187 -8.58 -1.44 -12.90
N MET A 188 -9.62 -1.11 -12.14
CA MET A 188 -10.60 -0.06 -12.48
C MET A 188 -9.97 1.32 -12.70
N ARG A 189 -8.91 1.64 -11.95
CA ARG A 189 -8.22 2.93 -12.11
C ARG A 189 -7.17 2.92 -13.21
N HIS A 190 -6.82 1.77 -13.77
CA HIS A 190 -5.78 1.68 -14.80
C HIS A 190 -6.19 2.48 -16.05
N GLY A 191 -5.32 3.38 -16.48
CA GLY A 191 -5.53 4.25 -17.64
C GLY A 191 -6.35 5.53 -17.34
N LEU A 192 -6.98 5.63 -16.17
CA LEU A 192 -7.78 6.81 -15.81
C LEU A 192 -6.92 8.06 -15.64
N LEU A 193 -7.49 9.21 -16.00
CA LEU A 193 -6.80 10.49 -16.15
C LEU A 193 -7.43 11.57 -15.27
N TRP A 194 -6.57 12.33 -14.62
CA TRP A 194 -6.93 13.52 -13.89
C TRP A 194 -6.14 14.71 -14.44
N GLY A 195 -6.82 15.83 -14.63
CA GLY A 195 -6.17 17.08 -15.00
C GLY A 195 -5.22 17.59 -13.92
N ARG A 196 -4.47 18.65 -14.24
CA ARG A 196 -3.57 19.32 -13.28
C ARG A 196 -4.32 19.89 -12.08
N ASP A 197 -5.59 20.24 -12.25
CA ASP A 197 -6.54 20.68 -11.23
C ASP A 197 -7.15 19.51 -10.43
N LEU A 198 -6.73 18.28 -10.71
CA LEU A 198 -7.20 17.03 -10.12
C LEU A 198 -8.66 16.68 -10.46
N GLN A 199 -9.25 17.36 -11.46
CA GLN A 199 -10.55 16.99 -11.98
C GLN A 199 -10.44 15.76 -12.88
N PRO A 200 -11.39 14.82 -12.78
CA PRO A 200 -11.38 13.64 -13.61
C PRO A 200 -11.66 13.98 -15.09
N ILE A 201 -11.02 13.26 -16.01
CA ILE A 201 -11.19 13.45 -17.45
C ILE A 201 -11.88 12.21 -18.01
N GLY A 202 -13.14 12.35 -18.43
CA GLY A 202 -13.92 11.26 -19.03
C GLY A 202 -14.45 10.21 -18.03
N HIS A 203 -14.44 10.49 -16.72
CA HIS A 203 -14.97 9.59 -15.69
C HIS A 203 -15.39 10.33 -14.41
N ASN A 204 -15.95 9.61 -13.43
CA ASN A 204 -16.45 10.18 -12.17
C ASN A 204 -15.63 9.81 -10.92
N PHE A 205 -14.46 9.18 -11.10
CA PHE A 205 -13.59 8.84 -9.98
C PHE A 205 -12.84 10.06 -9.43
N VAL A 206 -12.98 10.31 -8.12
CA VAL A 206 -12.17 11.30 -7.41
C VAL A 206 -10.71 10.90 -7.42
N PHE A 207 -9.83 11.89 -7.61
CA PHE A 207 -8.39 11.71 -7.55
C PHE A 207 -7.97 11.18 -6.17
N LYS A 208 -7.17 10.11 -6.17
CA LYS A 208 -6.56 9.56 -4.96
C LYS A 208 -5.14 9.12 -5.29
N ARG A 209 -4.15 9.65 -4.58
CA ARG A 209 -2.76 9.21 -4.72
C ARG A 209 -2.64 7.76 -4.24
N PRO A 210 -2.01 6.85 -5.00
CA PRO A 210 -1.62 5.55 -4.48
C PRO A 210 -0.61 5.71 -3.32
N ALA A 211 -0.46 4.74 -2.41
CA ALA A 211 -1.16 3.46 -2.35
C ALA A 211 -2.63 3.60 -1.91
N LEU A 212 -3.54 2.93 -2.63
CA LEU A 212 -4.98 2.95 -2.32
C LEU A 212 -5.41 1.86 -1.32
N HIS A 213 -4.57 0.84 -1.17
CA HIS A 213 -4.72 -0.29 -0.27
C HIS A 213 -3.34 -0.96 -0.07
N PRO A 214 -3.15 -1.83 0.93
CA PRO A 214 -1.93 -2.62 1.04
C PRO A 214 -1.65 -3.43 -0.23
N HIS A 215 -0.38 -3.55 -0.62
CA HIS A 215 0.03 -4.20 -1.88
C HIS A 215 -0.59 -3.56 -3.14
N CYS A 216 -0.80 -2.24 -3.12
CA CYS A 216 -1.32 -1.49 -4.28
C CYS A 216 -0.44 -1.72 -5.51
N ARG A 217 -1.06 -2.14 -6.62
CA ARG A 217 -0.40 -2.28 -7.93
C ARG A 217 -0.44 -1.01 -8.76
N SER A 218 -1.27 -0.05 -8.35
CA SER A 218 -1.36 1.26 -8.98
C SER A 218 -0.21 2.16 -8.56
N ARG A 219 0.27 2.93 -9.53
CA ARG A 219 1.24 4.01 -9.42
C ARG A 219 0.71 5.21 -10.19
N LEU A 220 1.21 6.37 -9.82
CA LEU A 220 0.97 7.59 -10.56
C LEU A 220 1.97 7.70 -11.72
N ALA A 221 1.54 8.27 -12.84
CA ALA A 221 2.39 8.68 -13.94
C ALA A 221 2.00 10.09 -14.39
N TRP A 222 2.95 10.84 -14.91
CA TRP A 222 2.65 12.14 -15.52
C TRP A 222 1.92 11.95 -16.84
N TRP A 223 0.98 12.85 -17.09
CA TRP A 223 0.30 12.97 -18.38
C TRP A 223 0.70 14.29 -19.02
N PHE A 224 1.10 14.25 -20.30
CA PHE A 224 1.60 15.40 -21.06
C PHE A 224 0.61 15.90 -22.11
N GLY A 225 -0.60 15.32 -22.16
CA GLY A 225 -1.67 15.69 -23.10
C GLY A 225 -1.90 14.65 -24.19
N GLU A 226 -1.12 13.58 -24.21
CA GLU A 226 -1.21 12.51 -25.19
C GLU A 226 -2.42 11.58 -24.93
N PRO A 227 -3.07 11.03 -25.98
CA PRO A 227 -4.11 10.03 -25.81
C PRO A 227 -3.58 8.76 -25.15
N TRP A 228 -4.47 7.98 -24.53
CA TRP A 228 -4.14 6.66 -24.00
C TRP A 228 -4.23 5.60 -25.10
N HIS A 229 -3.20 4.76 -25.20
CA HIS A 229 -3.10 3.74 -26.26
C HIS A 229 -2.87 2.32 -25.73
N ASP A 230 -2.78 2.15 -24.41
CA ASP A 230 -2.58 0.85 -23.76
C ASP A 230 -3.92 0.23 -23.32
N VAL A 231 -3.87 -1.02 -22.86
CA VAL A 231 -5.05 -1.75 -22.39
C VAL A 231 -5.63 -1.08 -21.14
N THR A 232 -6.91 -0.74 -21.18
CA THR A 232 -7.67 -0.25 -20.02
C THR A 232 -7.97 -1.36 -19.02
N GLY A 233 -8.32 -1.00 -17.78
CA GLY A 233 -8.74 -1.99 -16.79
C GLY A 233 -9.90 -2.88 -17.22
N GLU A 234 -10.88 -2.31 -17.94
CA GLU A 234 -12.03 -3.03 -18.47
C GLU A 234 -11.63 -4.00 -19.58
N GLU A 235 -10.78 -3.56 -20.52
CA GLU A 235 -10.27 -4.43 -21.59
C GLU A 235 -9.44 -5.58 -21.03
N TRP A 236 -8.64 -5.31 -19.99
CA TRP A 236 -7.86 -6.33 -19.31
C TRP A 236 -8.75 -7.37 -18.62
N VAL A 237 -9.82 -6.95 -17.92
CA VAL A 237 -10.77 -7.89 -17.30
C VAL A 237 -11.45 -8.75 -18.36
N LYS A 238 -11.84 -8.17 -19.49
CA LYS A 238 -12.46 -8.89 -20.62
C LYS A 238 -11.52 -9.89 -21.29
N SER A 239 -10.20 -9.73 -21.15
CA SER A 239 -9.23 -10.67 -21.73
C SER A 239 -8.87 -11.85 -20.81
N ARG A 240 -9.41 -11.91 -19.57
CA ARG A 240 -9.14 -13.00 -18.62
C ARG A 240 -10.11 -14.17 -18.80
N THR A 241 -9.66 -15.38 -18.47
CA THR A 241 -10.54 -16.55 -18.38
C THR A 241 -11.41 -16.50 -17.13
N LEU A 242 -12.47 -17.31 -17.07
CA LEU A 242 -13.31 -17.44 -15.88
C LEU A 242 -12.48 -17.82 -14.63
N ASP A 243 -11.61 -18.83 -14.75
CA ASP A 243 -10.78 -19.30 -13.63
C ASP A 243 -9.89 -18.17 -13.09
N GLU A 244 -9.30 -17.38 -14.00
CA GLU A 244 -8.46 -16.24 -13.64
C GLU A 244 -9.27 -15.14 -12.94
N LEU A 245 -10.48 -14.86 -13.41
CA LEU A 245 -11.39 -13.90 -12.77
C LEU A 245 -11.87 -14.39 -11.41
N GLN A 246 -12.15 -15.68 -11.26
CA GLN A 246 -12.59 -16.27 -10.00
C GLN A 246 -11.46 -16.35 -8.96
N GLU A 247 -10.23 -16.64 -9.39
CA GLU A 247 -9.05 -16.57 -8.52
C GLU A 247 -8.86 -15.15 -7.98
N GLN A 248 -9.04 -14.15 -8.85
CA GLN A 248 -8.72 -12.76 -8.54
C GLN A 248 -9.82 -12.01 -7.79
N PHE A 249 -11.08 -12.17 -8.20
CA PHE A 249 -12.23 -11.44 -7.66
C PHE A 249 -13.10 -12.29 -6.73
N GLY A 250 -12.78 -13.57 -6.59
CA GLY A 250 -13.60 -14.57 -5.91
C GLY A 250 -14.65 -15.17 -6.85
N ALA A 251 -15.09 -16.39 -6.55
CA ALA A 251 -15.98 -17.18 -7.42
C ALA A 251 -17.22 -16.41 -7.90
N GLY A 252 -17.90 -15.70 -6.99
CA GLY A 252 -19.12 -14.95 -7.32
C GLY A 252 -18.87 -13.76 -8.24
N VAL A 253 -17.99 -12.84 -7.83
CA VAL A 253 -17.71 -11.62 -8.60
C VAL A 253 -17.02 -11.95 -9.92
N GLY A 254 -16.11 -12.93 -9.92
CA GLY A 254 -15.44 -13.41 -11.13
C GLY A 254 -16.42 -13.95 -12.16
N GLN A 255 -17.42 -14.74 -11.74
CA GLN A 255 -18.49 -15.21 -12.63
C GLN A 255 -19.32 -14.05 -13.18
N MET A 256 -19.73 -13.11 -12.33
CA MET A 256 -20.55 -11.97 -12.79
C MET A 256 -19.79 -11.05 -13.76
N LEU A 257 -18.47 -10.89 -13.60
CA LEU A 257 -17.62 -10.16 -14.55
C LEU A 257 -17.47 -10.92 -15.86
N HIS A 258 -17.23 -12.23 -15.80
CA HIS A 258 -17.11 -13.09 -16.97
C HIS A 258 -18.38 -13.08 -17.82
N ASP A 259 -19.54 -13.20 -17.16
CA ASP A 259 -20.85 -13.23 -17.84
C ASP A 259 -21.35 -11.83 -18.24
N GLY A 260 -20.61 -10.77 -17.90
CA GLY A 260 -21.01 -9.38 -18.15
C GLY A 260 -22.23 -8.92 -17.35
N THR A 261 -22.60 -9.65 -16.28
CA THR A 261 -23.72 -9.28 -15.40
C THR A 261 -23.39 -8.04 -14.56
N ILE A 262 -22.12 -7.83 -14.26
CA ILE A 262 -21.61 -6.58 -13.68
C ILE A 262 -20.43 -6.07 -14.50
N GLU A 263 -20.23 -4.75 -14.47
CA GLU A 263 -19.00 -4.11 -14.95
C GLU A 263 -17.95 -4.01 -13.83
N LEU A 264 -16.67 -3.83 -14.19
CA LEU A 264 -15.58 -3.73 -13.21
C LEU A 264 -15.82 -2.59 -12.21
N HIS A 265 -16.51 -1.52 -12.61
CA HIS A 265 -16.74 -0.36 -11.74
C HIS A 265 -17.72 -0.71 -10.60
N GLN A 266 -18.65 -1.64 -10.85
CA GLN A 266 -19.60 -2.15 -9.88
C GLN A 266 -18.91 -3.15 -8.93
N ALA A 267 -17.92 -3.91 -9.42
CA ALA A 267 -17.06 -4.76 -8.60
C ALA A 267 -16.31 -3.96 -7.51
N VAL A 268 -15.92 -2.71 -7.79
CA VAL A 268 -15.20 -1.85 -6.84
C VAL A 268 -16.12 -1.13 -5.85
N LYS A 269 -17.21 -0.51 -6.33
CA LYS A 269 -18.07 0.32 -5.48
C LYS A 269 -18.82 -0.49 -4.42
N SER A 270 -19.15 -1.74 -4.74
CA SER A 270 -20.01 -2.55 -3.88
C SER A 270 -19.53 -4.00 -3.75
N GLY A 271 -18.26 -4.27 -4.07
CA GLY A 271 -17.72 -5.64 -4.06
C GLY A 271 -18.41 -6.55 -5.08
N GLY A 272 -19.01 -5.98 -6.14
CA GLY A 272 -19.83 -6.70 -7.11
C GLY A 272 -21.24 -7.04 -6.61
N LEU A 273 -21.61 -6.57 -5.42
CA LEU A 273 -22.90 -6.83 -4.79
C LEU A 273 -23.67 -5.52 -4.68
N GLN A 274 -24.82 -5.41 -5.36
CA GLN A 274 -25.69 -4.26 -5.12
C GLN A 274 -26.20 -4.30 -3.66
N ALA A 275 -26.01 -3.22 -2.91
CA ALA A 275 -26.53 -3.12 -1.56
C ALA A 275 -28.05 -3.30 -1.60
N MET A 276 -28.55 -4.28 -0.85
CA MET A 276 -29.99 -4.55 -0.71
C MET A 276 -30.45 -4.05 0.66
N THR A 277 -31.62 -3.43 0.70
CA THR A 277 -32.33 -3.18 1.96
C THR A 277 -32.75 -4.50 2.60
N LEU A 278 -32.94 -4.50 3.92
CA LEU A 278 -33.47 -5.68 4.63
C LEU A 278 -34.80 -6.15 4.02
N ARG A 279 -35.65 -5.21 3.59
CA ARG A 279 -36.94 -5.50 2.92
C ARG A 279 -36.74 -6.21 1.59
N GLU A 280 -35.80 -5.77 0.77
CA GLU A 280 -35.48 -6.42 -0.52
C GLU A 280 -34.86 -7.80 -0.31
N LEU A 281 -34.00 -7.96 0.70
CA LEU A 281 -33.43 -9.25 1.07
C LEU A 281 -34.52 -10.22 1.51
N GLN A 282 -35.39 -9.77 2.42
CA GLN A 282 -36.55 -10.54 2.87
C GLN A 282 -37.47 -10.88 1.71
N ALA A 283 -37.77 -9.96 0.79
CA ALA A 283 -38.59 -10.23 -0.39
C ALA A 283 -37.94 -11.26 -1.34
N LYS A 284 -36.63 -11.20 -1.53
CA LYS A 284 -35.88 -12.14 -2.40
C LYS A 284 -35.86 -13.57 -1.85
N TYR A 285 -35.89 -13.74 -0.53
CA TYR A 285 -35.87 -15.05 0.14
C TYR A 285 -37.22 -15.42 0.80
N ALA A 286 -38.23 -14.55 0.70
CA ALA A 286 -39.60 -14.83 1.11
C ALA A 286 -40.25 -15.69 0.03
N LYS A 287 -40.10 -17.01 0.20
CA LYS A 287 -40.73 -18.14 -0.50
C LYS A 287 -39.85 -18.84 -1.56
N LYS A 288 -39.22 -19.94 -1.11
CA LYS A 288 -39.67 -21.26 -1.57
C LYS A 288 -40.72 -21.77 -0.58
#